data_AF-F0QTH5-F1
#
_entry.id   AF-F0QTH5-F1
#
_cell.length_a   1.000
_cell.length_b   1.000
_cell.length_c   1.000
_cell.angle_alpha   90.00
_cell.angle_beta   90.00
_cell.angle_gamma   90.00
#
_symmetry.space_group_name_H-M   'P 1'
#
loop_
_entity.id
_entity.type
_entity.pdbx_description
1 polymer ?
#
loop_
_entity_poly.entity_id
_entity_poly.type
_entity_poly.pdbx_seq_one_letter_code
_entity_poly.pdbx_strand_id
1 'polypeptide(L)'
;MLRIAILSTVGTSLLGNIERNINRLGLSQVSREVFGRQPSRLSINDELQGQFERWAEEGGDVLEDAVKALSTDPAGFSAELNSIIAFLRSLPARHVINELRLQFYPTDTGTSRFCARAITEYLRRYGNEFRGLTGIPTSAALVVDDSVTLKGFGRDVDWFREGLVDLMDKFVGRVIELRRGGYRVVVNPTGGFKPESAYLTLMAMLAGAWRVIYIHETFREIVELPMLPITIDPRYVDALTQIMKGKGTSKGILQQLGIDVEDLADKELVGITDSEVHVKEWVKKLLEILTNK
;
A
#
# COMPACT_ATOMS: atom_id res chain seq x y z
N MET A 1 -25.59 -7.18 4.38
CA MET A 1 -24.49 -7.89 3.71
C MET A 1 -23.27 -6.96 3.70
N LEU A 2 -22.13 -7.42 4.23
CA LEU A 2 -20.95 -6.58 4.45
C LEU A 2 -19.87 -6.87 3.39
N ARG A 3 -19.49 -5.85 2.62
CA ARG A 3 -18.39 -5.91 1.64
C ARG A 3 -17.16 -5.25 2.25
N ILE A 4 -16.06 -5.98 2.32
CA ILE A 4 -14.77 -5.48 2.81
C ILE A 4 -13.77 -5.50 1.67
N ALA A 5 -13.00 -4.43 1.54
CA ALA A 5 -11.82 -4.42 0.70
C ALA A 5 -10.61 -4.15 1.57
N ILE A 6 -9.54 -4.94 1.42
CA ILE A 6 -8.27 -4.71 2.12
C ILE A 6 -7.20 -4.40 1.07
N LEU A 7 -6.66 -3.19 1.15
CA LEU A 7 -5.54 -2.74 0.34
C LEU A 7 -4.27 -2.81 1.18
N SER A 8 -3.27 -3.58 0.73
CA SER A 8 -2.03 -3.79 1.48
C SER A 8 -0.83 -3.38 0.67
N THR A 9 0.05 -2.55 1.24
CA THR A 9 1.41 -2.44 0.70
C THR A 9 2.16 -3.74 0.96
N VAL A 10 3.19 -4.02 0.15
CA VAL A 10 3.96 -5.27 0.23
C VAL A 10 5.44 -4.99 0.44
N GLY A 11 5.99 -5.56 1.51
CA GLY A 11 7.42 -5.55 1.79
C GLY A 11 8.09 -6.86 1.39
N THR A 12 9.27 -7.12 1.97
CA THR A 12 10.06 -8.33 1.72
C THR A 12 10.00 -9.33 2.88
N SER A 13 8.99 -9.21 3.76
CA SER A 13 8.85 -10.04 4.96
C SER A 13 8.81 -11.54 4.64
N LEU A 14 8.17 -11.91 3.53
CA LEU A 14 8.13 -13.28 3.00
C LEU A 14 9.53 -13.85 2.79
N LEU A 15 10.37 -13.11 2.07
CA LEU A 15 11.75 -13.51 1.81
C LEU A 15 12.53 -13.68 3.13
N GLY A 16 12.40 -12.71 4.05
CA GLY A 16 13.08 -12.76 5.35
C GLY A 16 12.63 -13.93 6.23
N ASN A 17 11.37 -14.35 6.11
CA ASN A 17 10.84 -15.52 6.82
C ASN A 17 11.29 -16.84 6.18
N ILE A 18 11.36 -16.91 4.86
CA ILE A 18 11.93 -18.07 4.15
C ILE A 18 13.40 -18.24 4.49
N GLU A 19 14.19 -17.16 4.41
CA GLU A 19 15.62 -17.13 4.76
C GLU A 19 15.89 -17.73 6.14
N ARG A 20 15.11 -17.33 7.15
CA ARG A 20 15.23 -17.84 8.52
C ARG A 20 14.85 -19.31 8.68
N ASN A 21 14.10 -19.87 7.73
CA ASN A 21 13.59 -21.23 7.78
C ASN A 21 14.08 -22.12 6.63
N ILE A 22 15.11 -21.71 5.86
CA ILE A 22 15.65 -22.43 4.70
C ILE A 22 15.86 -23.93 4.99
N ASN A 23 16.45 -24.26 6.14
CA ASN A 23 16.78 -25.64 6.51
C ASN A 23 15.57 -26.50 6.89
N ARG A 24 14.44 -25.87 7.19
CA ARG A 24 13.18 -26.55 7.57
C ARG A 24 12.23 -26.70 6.40
N LEU A 25 12.46 -25.97 5.33
CA LEU A 25 11.64 -25.97 4.13
C LEU A 25 12.16 -27.00 3.12
N GLY A 26 11.23 -27.73 2.51
CA GLY A 26 11.51 -28.64 1.39
C GLY A 26 11.70 -27.89 0.08
N LEU A 27 12.65 -26.96 0.05
CA LEU A 27 12.99 -26.08 -1.08
C LEU A 27 13.81 -26.81 -2.13
N SER A 28 13.63 -26.43 -3.40
CA SER A 28 14.51 -26.83 -4.50
C SER A 28 15.96 -26.35 -4.28
N GLN A 29 16.92 -26.95 -5.00
CA GLN A 29 18.33 -26.54 -4.92
C GLN A 29 18.51 -25.08 -5.33
N VAL A 30 17.83 -24.64 -6.39
CA VAL A 30 17.85 -23.25 -6.88
C VAL A 30 17.32 -22.30 -5.82
N SER A 31 16.16 -22.61 -5.23
CA SER A 31 15.58 -21.80 -4.15
C SER A 31 16.49 -21.68 -2.95
N ARG A 32 17.17 -22.76 -2.53
CA ARG A 32 18.13 -22.73 -1.41
C ARG A 32 19.30 -21.79 -1.69
N GLU A 33 19.83 -21.81 -2.91
CA GLU A 33 20.91 -20.92 -3.32
C GLU A 33 20.43 -19.46 -3.33
N VAL A 34 19.30 -19.19 -3.97
CA VAL A 34 18.72 -17.84 -4.11
C VAL A 34 18.39 -17.25 -2.74
N PHE A 35 17.63 -17.96 -1.90
CA PHE A 35 17.27 -17.47 -0.58
C PHE A 35 18.49 -17.42 0.37
N GLY A 36 19.49 -18.28 0.15
CA GLY A 36 20.76 -18.23 0.90
C GLY A 36 21.53 -16.91 0.74
N ARG A 37 21.26 -16.16 -0.34
CA ARG A 37 21.85 -14.83 -0.59
C ARG A 37 21.14 -13.68 0.14
N GLN A 38 20.16 -13.98 1.00
CA GLN A 38 19.39 -13.01 1.80
C GLN A 38 18.67 -11.94 0.95
N PRO A 39 17.82 -12.34 -0.01
CA PRO A 39 17.18 -11.42 -0.94
C PRO A 39 16.22 -10.41 -0.28
N SER A 40 15.81 -10.61 0.97
CA SER A 40 14.98 -9.67 1.73
C SER A 40 15.62 -8.30 1.96
N ARG A 41 16.96 -8.22 1.82
CA ARG A 41 17.78 -7.04 2.09
C ARG A 41 18.46 -6.46 0.85
N LEU A 42 18.07 -6.90 -0.35
CA LEU A 42 18.72 -6.41 -1.58
C LEU A 42 18.54 -4.90 -1.75
N SER A 43 19.62 -4.27 -2.19
CA SER A 43 19.54 -2.91 -2.71
C SER A 43 18.66 -2.88 -3.96
N ILE A 44 18.06 -1.72 -4.26
CA ILE A 44 17.27 -1.51 -5.48
C ILE A 44 18.11 -1.72 -6.74
N ASN A 45 19.43 -1.47 -6.65
CA ASN A 45 20.35 -1.59 -7.78
C ASN A 45 21.02 -2.99 -7.87
N ASP A 46 20.60 -3.96 -7.06
CA ASP A 46 21.18 -5.31 -7.09
C ASP A 46 20.69 -6.08 -8.33
N GLU A 47 21.61 -6.77 -9.02
CA GLU A 47 21.31 -7.55 -10.23
C GLU A 47 20.27 -8.66 -9.99
N LEU A 48 20.17 -9.18 -8.76
CA LEU A 48 19.16 -10.17 -8.42
C LEU A 48 17.73 -9.62 -8.50
N GLN A 49 17.52 -8.30 -8.42
CA GLN A 49 16.18 -7.72 -8.56
C GLN A 49 15.54 -8.13 -9.90
N GLY A 50 16.31 -8.14 -10.99
CA GLY A 50 15.81 -8.56 -12.30
C GLY A 50 15.49 -10.06 -12.40
N GLN A 51 16.09 -10.91 -11.56
CA GLN A 51 15.70 -12.32 -11.47
C GLN A 51 14.38 -12.48 -10.72
N PHE A 52 14.21 -11.75 -9.60
CA PHE A 52 12.95 -11.75 -8.86
C PHE A 52 11.78 -11.19 -9.66
N GLU A 53 12.03 -10.17 -10.48
CA GLU A 53 11.01 -9.64 -11.40
C GLU A 53 10.58 -10.70 -12.42
N ARG A 54 11.53 -11.39 -13.06
CA ARG A 54 11.21 -12.50 -13.97
C ARG A 54 10.43 -13.63 -13.29
N TRP A 55 10.83 -14.06 -12.10
CA TRP A 55 10.06 -15.07 -11.36
C TRP A 55 8.67 -14.58 -10.95
N ALA A 56 8.48 -13.28 -10.73
CA ALA A 56 7.17 -12.71 -10.44
C ALA A 56 6.25 -12.74 -11.68
N GLU A 57 6.78 -12.52 -12.87
CA GLU A 57 6.03 -12.48 -14.13
C GLU A 57 5.79 -13.88 -14.71
N GLU A 58 6.85 -14.68 -14.80
CA GLU A 58 6.88 -15.97 -15.50
C GLU A 58 6.63 -17.16 -14.57
N GLY A 59 6.84 -16.99 -13.26
CA GLY A 59 6.79 -18.07 -12.28
C GLY A 59 8.09 -18.86 -12.20
N GLY A 60 7.98 -20.16 -11.87
CA GLY A 60 9.10 -21.08 -11.71
C GLY A 60 9.31 -21.54 -10.27
N ASP A 61 10.29 -22.45 -10.07
CA ASP A 61 10.49 -23.18 -8.81
C ASP A 61 10.66 -22.27 -7.59
N VAL A 62 11.31 -21.11 -7.75
CA VAL A 62 11.50 -20.14 -6.67
C VAL A 62 10.16 -19.55 -6.20
N LEU A 63 9.27 -19.21 -7.14
CA LEU A 63 7.93 -18.73 -6.81
C LEU A 63 7.08 -19.83 -6.20
N GLU A 64 7.12 -21.04 -6.78
CA GLU A 64 6.36 -22.19 -6.29
C GLU A 64 6.77 -22.58 -4.86
N ASP A 65 8.06 -22.57 -4.56
CA ASP A 65 8.56 -22.81 -3.21
C ASP A 65 8.12 -21.72 -2.22
N ALA A 66 8.07 -20.45 -2.64
CA ALA A 66 7.56 -19.37 -1.81
C ALA A 66 6.04 -19.50 -1.54
N VAL A 67 5.25 -19.86 -2.56
CA VAL A 67 3.81 -20.13 -2.42
C VAL A 67 3.57 -21.34 -1.51
N LYS A 68 4.40 -22.38 -1.62
CA LYS A 68 4.35 -23.56 -0.74
C LYS A 68 4.71 -23.23 0.69
N ALA A 69 5.71 -22.36 0.92
CA ALA A 69 5.99 -21.88 2.27
C ALA A 69 4.76 -21.18 2.87
N LEU A 70 4.12 -20.28 2.10
CA LEU A 70 2.88 -19.61 2.50
C LEU A 70 1.73 -20.58 2.79
N SER A 71 1.59 -21.67 2.02
CA SER A 71 0.52 -22.63 2.27
C SER A 71 0.69 -23.43 3.56
N THR A 72 1.91 -23.53 4.09
CA THR A 72 2.16 -24.18 5.39
C THR A 72 1.87 -23.30 6.60
N ASP A 73 2.24 -22.01 6.54
CA ASP A 73 2.02 -21.06 7.63
C ASP A 73 1.96 -19.62 7.08
N PRO A 74 0.81 -19.19 6.53
CA PRO A 74 0.71 -17.91 5.83
C PRO A 74 0.97 -16.73 6.77
N ALA A 75 0.54 -16.82 8.04
CA ALA A 75 0.76 -15.79 9.04
C ALA A 75 2.20 -15.76 9.56
N GLY A 76 2.86 -16.92 9.66
CA GLY A 76 4.28 -16.98 10.02
C GLY A 76 5.21 -16.50 8.91
N PHE A 77 4.83 -16.69 7.64
CA PHE A 77 5.67 -16.32 6.50
C PHE A 77 5.41 -14.92 5.94
N SER A 78 4.21 -14.34 6.01
CA SER A 78 3.95 -12.98 5.49
C SER A 78 3.36 -12.07 6.55
N ALA A 79 3.98 -10.91 6.75
CA ALA A 79 3.45 -9.88 7.64
C ALA A 79 2.10 -9.32 7.13
N GLU A 80 1.93 -9.23 5.82
CA GLU A 80 0.70 -8.81 5.16
C GLU A 80 -0.44 -9.79 5.47
N LEU A 81 -0.22 -11.09 5.24
CA LEU A 81 -1.23 -12.13 5.51
C LEU A 81 -1.49 -12.29 7.00
N ASN A 82 -0.47 -12.18 7.86
CA ASN A 82 -0.65 -12.18 9.30
C ASN A 82 -1.62 -11.06 9.75
N SER A 83 -1.38 -9.84 9.27
CA SER A 83 -2.19 -8.66 9.59
C SER A 83 -3.63 -8.82 9.07
N ILE A 84 -3.78 -9.33 7.86
CA ILE A 84 -5.11 -9.57 7.28
C ILE A 84 -5.86 -10.65 8.07
N ILE A 85 -5.19 -11.76 8.39
CA ILE A 85 -5.80 -12.90 9.07
C ILE A 85 -6.27 -12.51 10.46
N ALA A 86 -5.39 -11.91 11.28
CA ALA A 86 -5.78 -11.58 12.64
C ALA A 86 -6.83 -10.44 12.68
N PHE A 87 -6.87 -9.53 11.70
CA PHE A 87 -7.91 -8.50 11.61
C PHE A 87 -9.27 -9.13 11.30
N LEU A 88 -9.34 -9.98 10.28
CA LEU A 88 -10.59 -10.67 9.96
C LEU A 88 -11.09 -11.52 11.12
N ARG A 89 -10.17 -12.13 11.90
CA ARG A 89 -10.50 -12.84 13.13
C ARG A 89 -10.98 -11.91 14.25
N SER A 90 -10.46 -10.69 14.38
CA SER A 90 -10.91 -9.76 15.42
C SER A 90 -12.29 -9.19 15.15
N LEU A 91 -12.73 -9.14 13.88
CA LEU A 91 -14.03 -8.59 13.49
C LEU A 91 -15.23 -9.40 14.03
N PRO A 92 -16.07 -8.83 14.92
CA PRO A 92 -17.28 -9.51 15.39
C PRO A 92 -18.27 -9.81 14.25
N ALA A 93 -18.30 -8.93 13.24
CA ALA A 93 -19.19 -9.03 12.08
C ALA A 93 -18.63 -9.90 10.94
N ARG A 94 -17.53 -10.64 11.14
CA ARG A 94 -16.91 -11.44 10.07
C ARG A 94 -17.88 -12.44 9.41
N HIS A 95 -18.85 -12.95 10.18
CA HIS A 95 -19.84 -13.93 9.72
C HIS A 95 -20.89 -13.36 8.75
N VAL A 96 -21.02 -12.03 8.63
CA VAL A 96 -21.92 -11.38 7.69
C VAL A 96 -21.20 -10.77 6.48
N ILE A 97 -19.90 -11.03 6.35
CA ILE A 97 -19.13 -10.69 5.16
C ILE A 97 -19.66 -11.50 3.99
N ASN A 98 -20.08 -10.82 2.92
CA ASN A 98 -20.52 -11.46 1.69
C ASN A 98 -19.50 -11.30 0.54
N GLU A 99 -18.60 -10.33 0.63
CA GLU A 99 -17.48 -10.15 -0.29
C GLU A 99 -16.26 -9.64 0.47
N LEU A 100 -15.14 -10.33 0.29
CA LEU A 100 -13.81 -9.88 0.69
C LEU A 100 -12.98 -9.67 -0.57
N ARG A 101 -12.56 -8.43 -0.81
CA ARG A 101 -11.65 -8.05 -1.87
C ARG A 101 -10.27 -7.77 -1.30
N LEU A 102 -9.23 -8.32 -1.90
CA LEU A 102 -7.83 -8.12 -1.51
C LEU A 102 -7.06 -7.57 -2.71
N GLN A 103 -6.25 -6.54 -2.48
CA GLN A 103 -5.34 -5.99 -3.49
C GLN A 103 -4.02 -5.56 -2.85
N PHE A 104 -2.94 -5.86 -3.55
CA PHE A 104 -1.58 -5.71 -3.05
C PHE A 104 -0.78 -4.69 -3.85
N TYR A 105 0.02 -3.89 -3.16
CA TYR A 105 0.77 -2.76 -3.72
C TYR A 105 2.26 -2.90 -3.41
N PRO A 106 3.01 -3.66 -4.23
CA PRO A 106 4.46 -3.71 -4.10
C PRO A 106 5.11 -2.41 -4.55
N THR A 107 6.30 -2.12 -4.04
CA THR A 107 7.18 -1.10 -4.61
C THR A 107 7.78 -1.58 -5.93
N ASP A 108 8.36 -0.67 -6.69
CA ASP A 108 9.00 -0.96 -7.98
C ASP A 108 10.38 -1.64 -7.82
N THR A 109 10.40 -2.76 -7.09
CA THR A 109 11.54 -3.66 -6.93
C THR A 109 11.11 -5.08 -7.23
N GLY A 110 12.00 -5.87 -7.84
CA GLY A 110 11.71 -7.26 -8.20
C GLY A 110 11.33 -8.10 -6.97
N THR A 111 12.02 -7.91 -5.86
CA THR A 111 11.74 -8.61 -4.58
C THR A 111 10.35 -8.28 -4.02
N SER A 112 9.90 -7.03 -4.04
CA SER A 112 8.56 -6.65 -3.58
C SER A 112 7.47 -7.20 -4.52
N ARG A 113 7.68 -7.07 -5.83
CA ARG A 113 6.80 -7.63 -6.87
C ARG A 113 6.66 -9.15 -6.73
N PHE A 114 7.76 -9.86 -6.51
CA PHE A 114 7.77 -11.29 -6.24
C PHE A 114 6.97 -11.66 -4.99
N CYS A 115 7.14 -10.93 -3.88
CA CYS A 115 6.35 -11.17 -2.67
C CYS A 115 4.85 -10.97 -2.92
N ALA A 116 4.47 -9.90 -3.61
CA ALA A 116 3.07 -9.64 -3.95
C ALA A 116 2.50 -10.74 -4.86
N ARG A 117 3.29 -11.22 -5.82
CA ARG A 117 2.92 -12.35 -6.67
C ARG A 117 2.70 -13.62 -5.86
N ALA A 118 3.64 -13.99 -4.98
CA ALA A 118 3.53 -15.19 -4.15
C ALA A 118 2.30 -15.16 -3.24
N ILE A 119 2.02 -14.01 -2.60
CA ILE A 119 0.82 -13.81 -1.77
C ILE A 119 -0.45 -13.95 -2.60
N THR A 120 -0.49 -13.34 -3.78
CA THR A 120 -1.64 -13.39 -4.70
C THR A 120 -1.92 -14.81 -5.17
N GLU A 121 -0.88 -15.55 -5.57
CA GLU A 121 -0.97 -16.94 -5.97
C GLU A 121 -1.40 -17.84 -4.81
N TYR A 122 -0.87 -17.62 -3.61
CA TYR A 122 -1.33 -18.32 -2.41
C TYR A 122 -2.83 -18.12 -2.19
N LEU A 123 -3.33 -16.88 -2.20
CA LEU A 123 -4.75 -16.59 -1.96
C LEU A 123 -5.66 -17.17 -3.04
N ARG A 124 -5.20 -17.20 -4.30
CA ARG A 124 -5.94 -17.77 -5.43
C ARG A 124 -6.01 -19.30 -5.36
N ARG A 125 -4.91 -19.96 -5.01
CA ARG A 125 -4.80 -21.43 -4.97
C ARG A 125 -5.33 -22.04 -3.68
N TYR A 126 -5.15 -21.36 -2.54
CA TYR A 126 -5.47 -21.83 -1.18
C TYR A 126 -6.53 -20.96 -0.50
N GLY A 127 -7.48 -20.43 -1.28
CA GLY A 127 -8.51 -19.52 -0.77
C GLY A 127 -9.42 -20.17 0.27
N ASN A 128 -9.64 -21.50 0.21
CA ASN A 128 -10.47 -22.21 1.19
C ASN A 128 -9.78 -22.35 2.55
N GLU A 129 -8.48 -22.65 2.53
CA GLU A 129 -7.62 -22.72 3.70
C GLU A 129 -7.54 -21.34 4.35
N PHE A 130 -7.33 -20.29 3.55
CA PHE A 130 -7.37 -18.90 4.02
C PHE A 130 -8.71 -18.54 4.68
N ARG A 131 -9.85 -19.01 4.14
CA ARG A 131 -11.17 -18.85 4.79
C ARG A 131 -11.25 -19.57 6.13
N GLY A 132 -10.72 -20.80 6.21
CA GLY A 132 -10.64 -21.55 7.46
C GLY A 132 -9.86 -20.81 8.54
N LEU A 133 -8.75 -20.15 8.15
CA LEU A 133 -7.91 -19.36 9.06
C LEU A 133 -8.58 -18.06 9.51
N THR A 134 -9.35 -17.41 8.65
CA THR A 134 -9.98 -16.10 8.90
C THR A 134 -11.35 -16.20 9.54
N GLY A 135 -12.05 -17.32 9.36
CA GLY A 135 -13.43 -17.51 9.81
C GLY A 135 -14.47 -16.76 8.98
N ILE A 136 -14.11 -16.27 7.80
CA ILE A 136 -15.07 -15.70 6.86
C ILE A 136 -15.93 -16.82 6.23
N PRO A 137 -17.22 -16.58 5.95
CA PRO A 137 -18.09 -17.61 5.38
C PRO A 137 -17.56 -18.18 4.06
N THR A 138 -17.73 -19.49 3.84
CA THR A 138 -17.45 -20.13 2.54
C THR A 138 -18.32 -19.57 1.41
N SER A 139 -19.51 -19.04 1.75
CA SER A 139 -20.42 -18.37 0.82
C SER A 139 -19.99 -16.95 0.44
N ALA A 140 -19.02 -16.33 1.14
CA ALA A 140 -18.56 -15.00 0.79
C ALA A 140 -17.75 -15.07 -0.52
N ALA A 141 -17.89 -14.10 -1.44
CA ALA A 141 -16.97 -13.99 -2.57
C ALA A 141 -15.58 -13.58 -2.06
N LEU A 142 -14.52 -14.29 -2.46
CA LEU A 142 -13.12 -13.89 -2.24
C LEU A 142 -12.57 -13.42 -3.58
N VAL A 143 -12.31 -12.12 -3.69
CA VAL A 143 -11.78 -11.51 -4.90
C VAL A 143 -10.35 -11.07 -4.64
N VAL A 144 -9.40 -11.60 -5.40
CA VAL A 144 -7.98 -11.25 -5.31
C VAL A 144 -7.59 -10.53 -6.59
N ASP A 145 -7.57 -9.20 -6.52
CA ASP A 145 -7.19 -8.35 -7.64
C ASP A 145 -5.69 -8.51 -7.93
N ASP A 146 -5.30 -8.30 -9.20
CA ASP A 146 -3.87 -8.24 -9.53
C ASP A 146 -3.18 -7.09 -8.79
N SER A 147 -1.90 -7.30 -8.49
CA SER A 147 -1.10 -6.32 -7.78
C SER A 147 -0.84 -5.08 -8.63
N VAL A 148 -0.76 -3.93 -7.97
CA VAL A 148 -0.51 -2.63 -8.62
C VAL A 148 0.78 -2.05 -8.08
N THR A 149 1.79 -1.94 -8.95
CA THR A 149 3.11 -1.46 -8.53
C THR A 149 3.10 0.04 -8.26
N LEU A 150 3.65 0.41 -7.09
CA LEU A 150 3.95 1.77 -6.69
C LEU A 150 5.39 2.15 -7.07
N LYS A 151 5.53 3.16 -7.92
CA LYS A 151 6.81 3.70 -8.40
C LYS A 151 7.33 4.79 -7.46
N GLY A 152 8.55 5.26 -7.66
CA GLY A 152 9.08 6.43 -6.92
C GLY A 152 9.74 6.12 -5.56
N PHE A 153 9.49 4.96 -4.98
CA PHE A 153 9.94 4.66 -3.61
C PHE A 153 11.36 4.06 -3.55
N GLY A 154 12.16 4.55 -2.60
CA GLY A 154 13.46 3.98 -2.20
C GLY A 154 14.71 4.38 -3.00
N ARG A 155 14.60 5.35 -3.92
CA ARG A 155 15.75 5.89 -4.69
C ARG A 155 16.27 7.19 -4.07
N ASP A 156 15.85 8.35 -4.60
CA ASP A 156 16.30 9.68 -4.17
C ASP A 156 15.14 10.60 -3.76
N VAL A 157 15.44 11.79 -3.24
CA VAL A 157 14.45 12.77 -2.73
C VAL A 157 13.48 13.24 -3.81
N ASP A 158 13.96 13.47 -5.05
CA ASP A 158 13.07 13.88 -6.15
C ASP A 158 12.10 12.74 -6.53
N TRP A 159 12.55 11.49 -6.46
CA TRP A 159 11.73 10.31 -6.69
C TRP A 159 10.68 10.09 -5.59
N PHE A 160 10.95 10.53 -4.36
CA PHE A 160 9.96 10.46 -3.28
C PHE A 160 8.69 11.25 -3.64
N ARG A 161 8.82 12.45 -4.24
CA ARG A 161 7.66 13.25 -4.67
C ARG A 161 6.87 12.56 -5.77
N GLU A 162 7.54 11.96 -6.74
CA GLU A 162 6.89 11.14 -7.77
C GLU A 162 6.18 9.93 -7.16
N GLY A 163 6.80 9.29 -6.16
CA GLY A 163 6.20 8.19 -5.41
C GLY A 163 4.94 8.60 -4.66
N LEU A 164 4.93 9.81 -4.07
CA LEU A 164 3.71 10.35 -3.47
C LEU A 164 2.60 10.53 -4.51
N VAL A 165 2.91 11.05 -5.69
CA VAL A 165 1.93 11.18 -6.79
C VAL A 165 1.37 9.81 -7.19
N ASP A 166 2.24 8.82 -7.38
CA ASP A 166 1.85 7.46 -7.79
C ASP A 166 1.01 6.75 -6.71
N LEU A 167 1.36 6.91 -5.43
CA LEU A 167 0.61 6.41 -4.29
C LEU A 167 -0.77 7.07 -4.19
N MET A 168 -0.84 8.39 -4.38
CA MET A 168 -2.11 9.11 -4.40
C MET A 168 -3.01 8.60 -5.53
N ASP A 169 -2.48 8.50 -6.74
CA ASP A 169 -3.25 8.11 -7.92
C ASP A 169 -3.74 6.65 -7.82
N LYS A 170 -2.84 5.70 -7.53
CA LYS A 170 -3.14 4.27 -7.59
C LYS A 170 -3.71 3.69 -6.31
N PHE A 171 -3.22 4.12 -5.15
CA PHE A 171 -3.66 3.56 -3.87
C PHE A 171 -4.83 4.36 -3.32
N VAL A 172 -4.67 5.67 -3.16
CA VAL A 172 -5.71 6.52 -2.54
C VAL A 172 -6.91 6.66 -3.46
N GLY A 173 -6.70 6.79 -4.78
CA GLY A 173 -7.76 6.71 -5.78
C GLY A 173 -8.58 5.42 -5.65
N ARG A 174 -7.92 4.27 -5.47
CA ARG A 174 -8.60 2.98 -5.27
C ARG A 174 -9.40 2.91 -3.97
N VAL A 175 -8.91 3.50 -2.88
CA VAL A 175 -9.67 3.60 -1.61
C VAL A 175 -11.01 4.30 -1.86
N ILE A 176 -11.00 5.43 -2.57
CA ILE A 176 -12.19 6.24 -2.84
C ILE A 176 -13.14 5.50 -3.78
N GLU A 177 -12.62 4.90 -4.85
CA GLU A 177 -13.39 4.12 -5.81
C GLU A 177 -14.15 2.98 -5.10
N LEU A 178 -13.45 2.18 -4.30
CA LEU A 178 -14.05 1.06 -3.58
C LEU A 178 -15.07 1.53 -2.52
N ARG A 179 -14.76 2.62 -1.81
CA ARG A 179 -15.71 3.21 -0.85
C ARG A 179 -17.00 3.66 -1.55
N ARG A 180 -16.88 4.33 -2.70
CA ARG A 180 -18.03 4.72 -3.56
C ARG A 180 -18.79 3.49 -4.06
N GLY A 181 -18.09 2.38 -4.31
CA GLY A 181 -18.66 1.07 -4.61
C GLY A 181 -19.31 0.34 -3.42
N GLY A 182 -19.38 0.96 -2.24
CA GLY A 182 -20.03 0.44 -1.05
C GLY A 182 -19.18 -0.50 -0.18
N TYR A 183 -17.86 -0.52 -0.39
CA TYR A 183 -16.96 -1.31 0.45
C TYR A 183 -16.57 -0.58 1.74
N ARG A 184 -16.41 -1.33 2.82
CA ARG A 184 -15.62 -0.92 3.98
C ARG A 184 -14.14 -1.17 3.66
N VAL A 185 -13.41 -0.11 3.33
CA VAL A 185 -12.00 -0.20 2.92
C VAL A 185 -11.08 -0.21 4.12
N VAL A 186 -10.22 -1.22 4.22
CA VAL A 186 -9.19 -1.39 5.24
C VAL A 186 -7.84 -1.20 4.58
N VAL A 187 -6.98 -0.40 5.19
CA VAL A 187 -5.63 -0.13 4.68
C VAL A 187 -4.62 -0.82 5.59
N ASN A 188 -3.72 -1.59 4.98
CA ASN A 188 -2.66 -2.31 5.65
C ASN A 188 -1.29 -1.78 5.18
N PRO A 189 -0.74 -0.73 5.81
CA PRO A 189 0.56 -0.16 5.46
C PRO A 189 1.73 -0.98 6.04
N THR A 190 1.65 -2.32 6.00
CA THR A 190 2.66 -3.20 6.62
C THR A 190 3.89 -3.38 5.73
N GLY A 191 3.78 -3.10 4.43
CA GLY A 191 4.90 -3.10 3.48
C GLY A 191 5.44 -1.69 3.19
N GLY A 192 6.74 -1.57 2.96
CA GLY A 192 7.41 -0.32 2.61
C GLY A 192 8.18 0.32 3.78
N PHE A 193 8.80 1.48 3.53
CA PHE A 193 9.55 2.18 4.58
C PHE A 193 8.60 2.97 5.52
N LYS A 194 9.11 3.35 6.69
CA LYS A 194 8.34 4.01 7.76
C LYS A 194 7.70 5.34 7.34
N PRO A 195 8.38 6.23 6.58
CA PRO A 195 7.77 7.50 6.13
C PRO A 195 6.54 7.29 5.23
N GLU A 196 6.61 6.33 4.32
CA GLU A 196 5.58 5.97 3.35
C GLU A 196 4.35 5.42 4.08
N SER A 197 4.58 4.57 5.08
CA SER A 197 3.52 4.00 5.91
C SER A 197 2.79 5.08 6.72
N ALA A 198 3.53 6.06 7.26
CA ALA A 198 2.96 7.20 7.97
C ALA A 198 2.14 8.10 7.02
N TYR A 199 2.67 8.43 5.85
CA TYR A 199 1.97 9.24 4.85
C TYR A 199 0.72 8.52 4.33
N LEU A 200 0.83 7.22 4.01
CA LEU A 200 -0.30 6.40 3.56
C LEU A 200 -1.40 6.32 4.61
N THR A 201 -1.04 6.23 5.89
CA THR A 201 -2.01 6.26 7.00
C THR A 201 -2.79 7.58 7.01
N LEU A 202 -2.10 8.71 6.90
CA LEU A 202 -2.74 10.03 6.84
C LEU A 202 -3.68 10.14 5.63
N MET A 203 -3.21 9.70 4.46
CA MET A 203 -4.00 9.76 3.23
C MET A 203 -5.18 8.79 3.23
N ALA A 204 -5.05 7.62 3.87
CA ALA A 204 -6.15 6.69 4.06
C ALA A 204 -7.24 7.29 4.97
N MET A 205 -6.86 7.94 6.06
CA MET A 205 -7.80 8.66 6.94
C MET A 205 -8.50 9.79 6.18
N LEU A 206 -7.72 10.61 5.45
CA LEU A 206 -8.29 11.64 4.58
C LEU A 206 -9.26 11.00 3.58
N ALA A 207 -8.90 9.95 2.86
CA ALA A 207 -9.77 9.30 1.88
C ALA A 207 -10.99 8.58 2.49
N GLY A 208 -11.15 8.58 3.81
CA GLY A 208 -12.30 7.97 4.48
C GLY A 208 -12.24 6.45 4.47
N ALA A 209 -11.03 5.88 4.58
CA ALA A 209 -10.86 4.47 4.88
C ALA A 209 -11.61 4.12 6.18
N TRP A 210 -12.10 2.88 6.27
CA TRP A 210 -12.81 2.40 7.45
C TRP A 210 -11.86 2.07 8.60
N ARG A 211 -10.70 1.48 8.29
CA ARG A 211 -9.66 1.10 9.26
C ARG A 211 -8.28 1.20 8.65
N VAL A 212 -7.29 1.46 9.49
CA VAL A 212 -5.87 1.25 9.20
C VAL A 212 -5.35 0.22 10.20
N ILE A 213 -4.74 -0.86 9.71
CA ILE A 213 -4.26 -1.98 10.53
C ILE A 213 -2.76 -2.18 10.35
N TYR A 214 -2.04 -2.51 11.42
CA TYR A 214 -0.60 -2.79 11.37
C TYR A 214 -0.22 -3.84 12.41
N ILE A 215 0.76 -4.68 12.12
CA ILE A 215 1.35 -5.59 13.12
C ILE A 215 2.57 -4.95 13.76
N HIS A 216 2.51 -4.78 15.08
CA HIS A 216 3.65 -4.27 15.82
C HIS A 216 4.73 -5.33 15.99
N GLU A 217 5.97 -5.00 15.62
CA GLU A 217 7.09 -5.94 15.60
C GLU A 217 7.39 -6.58 16.98
N THR A 218 7.27 -5.80 18.06
CA THR A 218 7.61 -6.25 19.41
C THR A 218 6.64 -7.28 19.99
N PHE A 219 5.34 -6.98 20.01
CA PHE A 219 4.33 -7.87 20.61
C PHE A 219 3.65 -8.79 19.60
N ARG A 220 3.90 -8.59 18.29
CA ARG A 220 3.35 -9.41 17.18
C ARG A 220 1.83 -9.49 17.18
N GLU A 221 1.16 -8.47 17.70
CA GLU A 221 -0.29 -8.34 17.64
C GLU A 221 -0.68 -7.26 16.64
N ILE A 222 -1.92 -7.38 16.16
CA ILE A 222 -2.53 -6.35 15.34
C ILE A 222 -2.90 -5.15 16.19
N VAL A 223 -2.54 -3.99 15.66
CA VAL A 223 -2.98 -2.70 16.12
C VAL A 223 -3.91 -2.13 15.06
N GLU A 224 -5.16 -1.87 15.44
CA GLU A 224 -6.04 -0.98 14.70
C GLU A 224 -5.72 0.45 15.11
N LEU A 225 -5.26 1.28 14.18
CA LEU A 225 -4.99 2.68 14.47
C LEU A 225 -6.33 3.43 14.67
N PRO A 226 -6.41 4.35 15.65
CA PRO A 226 -7.57 5.22 15.80
C PRO A 226 -7.83 6.01 14.52
N MET A 227 -9.03 5.84 13.96
CA MET A 227 -9.44 6.52 12.73
C MET A 227 -9.98 7.90 13.06
N LEU A 228 -9.13 8.93 12.92
CA LEU A 228 -9.52 10.31 13.13
C LEU A 228 -10.29 10.84 11.91
N PRO A 229 -11.46 11.48 12.10
CA PRO A 229 -12.21 12.10 11.02
C PRO A 229 -11.55 13.43 10.63
N ILE A 230 -10.43 13.35 9.90
CA ILE A 230 -9.64 14.51 9.50
C ILE A 230 -10.04 15.03 8.12
N THR A 231 -9.90 16.33 7.95
CA THR A 231 -9.98 17.03 6.66
C THR A 231 -8.84 18.04 6.57
N ILE A 232 -8.54 18.51 5.36
CA ILE A 232 -7.68 19.68 5.18
C ILE A 232 -8.47 20.91 5.61
N ASP A 233 -7.81 21.83 6.32
CA ASP A 233 -8.39 23.11 6.70
C ASP A 233 -8.93 23.83 5.43
N PRO A 234 -10.22 24.23 5.43
CA PRO A 234 -10.86 24.84 4.27
C PRO A 234 -10.09 26.02 3.68
N ARG A 235 -9.38 26.80 4.51
CA ARG A 235 -8.58 27.94 4.06
C ARG A 235 -7.51 27.54 3.04
N TYR A 236 -6.83 26.41 3.27
CA TYR A 236 -5.84 25.88 2.32
C TYR A 236 -6.51 25.32 1.07
N VAL A 237 -7.64 24.63 1.22
CA VAL A 237 -8.39 24.08 0.07
C VAL A 237 -8.83 25.20 -0.86
N ASP A 238 -9.39 26.27 -0.32
CA ASP A 238 -9.87 27.42 -1.08
C ASP A 238 -8.71 28.14 -1.78
N ALA A 239 -7.62 28.43 -1.07
CA ALA A 239 -6.44 29.08 -1.64
C ALA A 239 -5.84 28.26 -2.79
N LEU A 240 -5.60 26.96 -2.58
CA LEU A 240 -5.04 26.09 -3.61
C LEU A 240 -5.98 25.93 -4.81
N THR A 241 -7.29 25.85 -4.58
CA THR A 241 -8.30 25.79 -5.65
C THR A 241 -8.31 27.07 -6.49
N GLN A 242 -8.16 28.24 -5.86
CA GLN A 242 -8.04 29.51 -6.59
C GLN A 242 -6.79 29.55 -7.47
N ILE A 243 -5.63 29.15 -6.93
CA ILE A 243 -4.37 29.09 -7.69
C ILE A 243 -4.48 28.11 -8.86
N MET A 244 -5.13 26.95 -8.66
CA MET A 244 -5.36 25.97 -9.74
C MET A 244 -6.26 26.51 -10.86
N LYS A 245 -7.34 27.22 -10.50
CA LYS A 245 -8.26 27.82 -11.49
C LYS A 245 -7.61 28.97 -12.26
N GLY A 246 -6.70 29.71 -11.63
CA GLY A 246 -5.99 30.85 -12.21
C GLY A 246 -4.60 30.53 -12.75
N LYS A 247 -4.30 29.28 -13.13
CA LYS A 247 -2.99 28.72 -13.56
C LYS A 247 -1.92 29.79 -13.82
N GLY A 248 -0.94 29.89 -12.92
CA GLY A 248 0.18 30.84 -13.01
C GLY A 248 -0.15 32.22 -12.44
N THR A 249 -0.95 32.30 -11.38
CA THR A 249 -1.29 33.61 -10.79
C THR A 249 -0.04 34.25 -10.17
N SER A 250 0.20 35.52 -10.48
CA SER A 250 1.30 36.29 -9.90
C SER A 250 1.22 36.30 -8.38
N LYS A 251 2.35 36.07 -7.71
CA LYS A 251 2.49 36.13 -6.25
C LYS A 251 1.88 37.40 -5.66
N GLY A 252 2.12 38.56 -6.27
CA GLY A 252 1.59 39.84 -5.78
C GLY A 252 0.07 39.92 -5.81
N ILE A 253 -0.57 39.33 -6.84
CA ILE A 253 -2.03 39.27 -6.94
C ILE A 253 -2.60 38.37 -5.84
N LEU A 254 -1.99 37.20 -5.62
CA LEU A 254 -2.43 36.28 -4.58
C LEU A 254 -2.32 36.90 -3.18
N GLN A 255 -1.24 37.63 -2.91
CA GLN A 255 -1.07 38.36 -1.65
C GLN A 255 -2.13 39.46 -1.46
N GLN A 256 -2.52 40.17 -2.53
CA GLN A 256 -3.63 41.13 -2.48
C GLN A 256 -5.00 40.47 -2.22
N LEU A 257 -5.16 39.22 -2.63
CA LEU A 257 -6.35 38.40 -2.31
C LEU A 257 -6.31 37.82 -0.88
N GLY A 258 -5.28 38.14 -0.09
CA GLY A 258 -5.11 37.66 1.28
C GLY A 258 -4.61 36.21 1.37
N ILE A 259 -4.06 35.66 0.28
CA ILE A 259 -3.46 34.33 0.28
C ILE A 259 -2.01 34.45 0.74
N ASP A 260 -1.68 33.72 1.81
CA ASP A 260 -0.32 33.59 2.35
C ASP A 260 0.50 32.63 1.48
N VAL A 261 1.08 33.18 0.40
CA VAL A 261 1.87 32.40 -0.57
C VAL A 261 3.14 31.83 0.07
N GLU A 262 3.74 32.58 0.99
CA GLU A 262 4.90 32.18 1.77
C GLU A 262 4.61 30.94 2.61
N ASP A 263 3.52 30.93 3.38
CA ASP A 263 3.13 29.75 4.17
C ASP A 263 2.84 28.52 3.28
N LEU A 264 2.21 28.72 2.12
CA LEU A 264 1.97 27.65 1.15
C LEU A 264 3.28 27.08 0.58
N ALA A 265 4.26 27.94 0.31
CA ALA A 265 5.56 27.54 -0.22
C ALA A 265 6.40 26.82 0.86
N ASP A 266 6.41 27.34 2.09
CA ASP A 266 7.12 26.73 3.23
C ASP A 266 6.60 25.34 3.57
N LYS A 267 5.29 25.10 3.36
CA LYS A 267 4.67 23.77 3.49
C LYS A 267 4.81 22.90 2.25
N GLU A 268 5.58 23.34 1.27
CA GLU A 268 5.84 22.62 0.03
C GLU A 268 4.57 22.31 -0.78
N LEU A 269 3.50 23.12 -0.66
CA LEU A 269 2.23 22.93 -1.36
C LEU A 269 2.22 23.57 -2.75
N VAL A 270 2.99 24.64 -2.92
CA VAL A 270 3.15 25.39 -4.18
C VAL A 270 4.63 25.55 -4.51
N GLY A 271 4.94 25.78 -5.78
CA GLY A 271 6.23 26.27 -6.23
C GLY A 271 6.10 27.68 -6.79
N ILE A 272 7.22 28.41 -6.84
CA ILE A 272 7.30 29.78 -7.36
C ILE A 272 8.35 29.80 -8.47
N THR A 273 7.95 30.21 -9.67
CA THR A 273 8.83 30.37 -10.84
C THR A 273 8.54 31.72 -11.48
N ASP A 274 9.54 32.57 -11.69
CA ASP A 274 9.38 33.90 -12.32
C ASP A 274 8.23 34.75 -11.72
N SER A 275 8.05 34.68 -10.39
CA SER A 275 6.96 35.31 -9.63
C SER A 275 5.55 34.74 -9.87
N GLU A 276 5.41 33.67 -10.66
CA GLU A 276 4.18 32.89 -10.78
C GLU A 276 4.14 31.78 -9.74
N VAL A 277 2.97 31.60 -9.15
CA VAL A 277 2.73 30.53 -8.17
C VAL A 277 1.99 29.38 -8.83
N HIS A 278 2.51 28.17 -8.68
CA HIS A 278 1.91 26.94 -9.21
C HIS A 278 1.71 25.91 -8.11
N VAL A 279 0.55 25.26 -8.08
CA VAL A 279 0.30 24.13 -7.17
C VAL A 279 1.17 22.94 -7.59
N LYS A 280 1.81 22.27 -6.63
CA LYS A 280 2.62 21.07 -6.93
C LYS A 280 1.74 19.89 -7.35
N GLU A 281 2.26 18.99 -8.19
CA GLU A 281 1.48 17.90 -8.78
C GLU A 281 0.81 16.98 -7.75
N TRP A 282 1.51 16.60 -6.67
CA TRP A 282 0.93 15.76 -5.62
C TRP A 282 -0.23 16.45 -4.89
N VAL A 283 -0.21 17.79 -4.78
CA VAL A 283 -1.30 18.58 -4.19
C VAL A 283 -2.50 18.65 -5.13
N LYS A 284 -2.27 18.76 -6.44
CA LYS A 284 -3.37 18.69 -7.43
C LYS A 284 -4.11 17.37 -7.31
N LYS A 285 -3.38 16.25 -7.25
CA LYS A 285 -3.94 14.91 -7.04
C LYS A 285 -4.71 14.80 -5.72
N LEU A 286 -4.17 15.36 -4.65
CA LEU A 286 -4.87 15.41 -3.36
C LEU A 286 -6.19 16.18 -3.46
N LEU A 287 -6.23 17.34 -4.11
CA LEU A 287 -7.45 18.12 -4.29
C LEU A 287 -8.47 17.42 -5.18
N GLU A 288 -8.04 16.78 -6.27
CA GLU A 288 -8.89 15.92 -7.10
C GLU A 288 -9.55 14.82 -6.27
N ILE A 289 -8.77 14.17 -5.39
CA ILE A 289 -9.25 13.16 -4.46
C ILE A 289 -10.29 13.72 -3.47
N LEU A 290 -10.02 14.90 -2.91
CA LEU A 290 -10.88 15.52 -1.89
C LEU A 290 -12.20 16.03 -2.47
N THR A 291 -12.17 16.58 -3.68
CA THR A 291 -13.36 17.04 -4.42
C THR A 291 -14.19 15.89 -4.96
N ASN A 292 -13.55 14.75 -5.24
CA ASN A 292 -14.19 13.48 -5.57
C ASN A 292 -14.51 12.63 -4.33
N LYS A 293 -14.76 13.21 -3.16
CA LYS A 293 -15.31 12.45 -2.03
C LYS A 293 -16.82 12.29 -2.12
#